data_AF-A0A8F0FD90-F1
#
_entry.id   AF-A0A8F0FD90-F1
#
_cell.length_a   1.000
_cell.length_b   1.000
_cell.length_c   1.000
_cell.angle_alpha   90.00
_cell.angle_beta   90.00
_cell.angle_gamma   90.00
#
_symmetry.space_group_name_H-M   'P 1'
#
loop_
_entity.id
_entity.type
_entity.pdbx_description
1 polymer ?
#
loop_
_entity_poly.entity_id
_entity_poly.type
_entity_poly.pdbx_seq_one_letter_code
_entity_poly.pdbx_strand_id
1 'polypeptide(L)'
;MLVKIDDIKNSIKSSVANVEKERILENKNKVLVTKEKKGVILIKSTKRNVFCTLIDTQEKKVKTSCSLRVPVYENEYNERENLYTRGLLLGSLFGDKALMLGYTEFMIYLGSGINKGRRGVVRGLSKKGVKITFLYLGTRYPHNGCRPVKVRRKKFRTKSKIFR
;
A
#
# COMPACT_ATOMS: atom_id res chain seq x y z
N MET A 1 44.01 5.41 -53.87
CA MET A 1 44.31 6.54 -52.96
C MET A 1 44.15 6.05 -51.54
N LEU A 2 45.22 6.17 -50.77
CA LEU A 2 45.32 5.78 -49.36
C LEU A 2 44.31 6.57 -48.53
N VAL A 3 43.46 5.87 -47.77
CA VAL A 3 42.60 6.49 -46.75
C VAL A 3 43.52 7.26 -45.80
N LYS A 4 43.25 8.55 -45.61
CA LYS A 4 44.04 9.41 -44.72
C LYS A 4 43.99 8.82 -43.31
N ILE A 5 45.17 8.54 -42.77
CA ILE A 5 45.39 7.89 -41.45
C ILE A 5 44.75 8.69 -40.30
N ASP A 6 44.50 9.98 -40.51
CA ASP A 6 43.96 10.90 -39.51
C ASP A 6 42.48 10.63 -39.18
N ASP A 7 41.68 10.15 -40.14
CA ASP A 7 40.25 9.84 -39.93
C ASP A 7 40.07 8.59 -39.05
N ILE A 8 41.02 7.65 -39.13
CA ILE A 8 41.03 6.40 -38.34
C ILE A 8 41.38 6.69 -36.87
N LYS A 9 42.29 7.64 -36.60
CA LYS A 9 42.70 7.98 -35.22
C LYS A 9 41.58 8.64 -34.41
N ASN A 10 40.74 9.47 -35.04
CA ASN A 10 39.58 10.08 -34.38
C ASN A 10 38.45 9.07 -34.12
N SER A 11 38.26 8.10 -35.02
CA SER A 11 37.34 6.96 -34.86
C SER A 11 37.74 6.02 -33.70
N ILE A 12 39.04 5.77 -33.54
CA ILE A 12 39.54 4.92 -32.45
C ILE A 12 39.40 5.60 -31.09
N LYS A 13 39.60 6.93 -31.00
CA LYS A 13 39.38 7.68 -29.74
C LYS A 13 37.90 7.74 -29.33
N SER A 14 36.98 7.89 -30.28
CA SER A 14 35.55 7.91 -29.97
C SER A 14 35.03 6.53 -29.55
N SER A 15 35.52 5.45 -30.16
CA SER A 15 35.15 4.07 -29.80
C SER A 15 35.69 3.65 -28.43
N VAL A 16 36.95 3.96 -28.08
CA VAL A 16 37.51 3.65 -26.75
C VAL A 16 36.77 4.43 -25.64
N ALA A 17 36.43 5.70 -25.87
CA ALA A 17 35.65 6.51 -24.92
C ALA A 17 34.20 6.01 -24.75
N ASN A 18 33.61 5.40 -25.79
CA ASN A 18 32.28 4.79 -25.71
C ASN A 18 32.32 3.46 -24.93
N VAL A 19 33.35 2.63 -25.13
CA VAL A 19 33.54 1.37 -24.39
C VAL A 19 33.77 1.62 -22.89
N GLU A 20 34.51 2.67 -22.52
CA GLU A 20 34.69 3.04 -21.11
C GLU A 20 33.41 3.61 -20.48
N LYS A 21 32.61 4.40 -21.23
CA LYS A 21 31.31 4.90 -20.77
C LYS A 21 30.28 3.80 -20.59
N GLU A 22 30.24 2.81 -21.49
CA GLU A 22 29.37 1.64 -21.37
C GLU A 22 29.76 0.77 -20.17
N ARG A 23 31.06 0.58 -19.91
CA ARG A 23 31.54 -0.13 -18.71
C ARG A 23 31.20 0.61 -17.40
N ILE A 24 31.22 1.94 -17.38
CA ILE A 24 30.78 2.76 -16.23
C ILE A 24 29.25 2.71 -16.04
N LEU A 25 28.48 2.71 -17.14
CA LEU A 25 27.02 2.61 -17.12
C LEU A 25 26.57 1.23 -16.64
N GLU A 26 27.23 0.17 -17.10
CA GLU A 26 26.99 -1.20 -16.63
C GLU A 26 27.37 -1.39 -15.16
N ASN A 27 28.47 -0.82 -14.68
CA ASN A 27 28.84 -0.92 -13.26
C ASN A 27 27.95 -0.07 -12.35
N LYS A 28 27.43 1.07 -12.83
CA LYS A 28 26.35 1.82 -12.13
C LYS A 28 25.04 1.02 -12.09
N ASN A 29 24.71 0.29 -13.16
CA ASN A 29 23.51 -0.54 -13.23
C ASN A 29 23.65 -1.86 -12.44
N LYS A 30 24.85 -2.44 -12.33
CA LYS A 30 25.14 -3.66 -11.56
C LYS A 30 25.22 -3.45 -10.04
N VAL A 31 25.57 -2.24 -9.57
CA VAL A 31 25.64 -1.90 -8.13
C VAL A 31 24.29 -1.39 -7.57
N LEU A 32 23.37 -0.93 -8.43
CA LEU A 32 22.03 -0.48 -8.03
C LEU A 32 20.94 -1.51 -8.33
N VAL A 33 21.25 -2.80 -8.24
CA VAL A 33 20.23 -3.84 -8.05
C VAL A 33 19.68 -3.63 -6.63
N THR A 34 18.77 -2.67 -6.50
CA THR A 34 18.07 -2.37 -5.27
C THR A 34 17.38 -3.65 -4.81
N LYS A 35 17.95 -4.26 -3.77
CA LYS A 35 17.41 -5.43 -3.10
C LYS A 35 15.91 -5.22 -2.94
N GLU A 36 15.09 -6.06 -3.56
CA GLU A 36 13.63 -5.93 -3.54
C GLU A 36 13.16 -5.80 -2.09
N LYS A 37 12.71 -4.60 -1.71
CA LYS A 37 12.28 -4.35 -0.33
C LYS A 37 10.91 -4.96 -0.12
N LYS A 38 10.85 -5.90 0.82
CA LYS A 38 9.63 -6.62 1.19
C LYS A 38 8.96 -5.95 2.39
N GLY A 39 7.70 -5.59 2.23
CA GLY A 39 6.89 -4.94 3.25
C GLY A 39 5.78 -5.85 3.78
N VAL A 40 5.35 -5.58 5.00
CA VAL A 40 4.15 -6.15 5.59
C VAL A 40 3.11 -5.04 5.74
N ILE A 41 1.95 -5.21 5.12
CA ILE A 41 0.82 -4.29 5.27
C ILE A 41 -0.16 -4.89 6.27
N LEU A 42 -0.32 -4.24 7.42
CA LEU A 42 -1.39 -4.57 8.35
C LEU A 42 -2.60 -3.71 8.03
N ILE A 43 -3.73 -4.36 7.74
CA ILE A 43 -5.01 -3.70 7.51
C ILE A 43 -5.92 -3.99 8.69
N LYS A 44 -6.15 -2.99 9.54
CA LYS A 44 -7.06 -3.10 10.68
C LYS A 44 -8.36 -2.38 10.39
N SER A 45 -9.47 -3.12 10.37
CA SER A 45 -10.80 -2.58 10.10
C SER A 45 -11.67 -2.54 11.35
N THR A 46 -12.22 -1.37 11.65
CA THR A 46 -13.32 -1.19 12.61
C THR A 46 -14.64 -1.01 11.85
N LYS A 47 -15.76 -0.84 12.57
CA LYS A 47 -17.08 -0.62 11.94
C LYS A 47 -17.14 0.64 11.08
N ARG A 48 -16.34 1.67 11.38
CA ARG A 48 -16.40 2.99 10.74
C ARG A 48 -15.08 3.45 10.11
N ASN A 49 -13.96 2.83 10.47
CA ASN A 49 -12.63 3.23 10.04
C ASN A 49 -11.79 2.01 9.63
N VAL A 50 -10.79 2.23 8.77
CA VAL A 50 -9.84 1.26 8.27
C VAL A 50 -8.48 1.93 8.36
N PHE A 51 -7.54 1.23 8.97
CA PHE A 51 -6.17 1.67 9.17
C PHE A 51 -5.25 0.77 8.34
N CYS A 52 -4.34 1.38 7.61
CA CYS A 52 -3.30 0.71 6.85
C CYS A 52 -1.95 1.12 7.41
N THR A 53 -1.11 0.17 7.79
CA THR A 53 0.23 0.42 8.31
C THR A 53 1.23 -0.46 7.58
N LEU A 54 2.29 0.15 7.08
CA LEU A 54 3.38 -0.51 6.39
C LEU A 54 4.51 -0.72 7.39
N ILE A 55 4.94 -1.95 7.52
CA ILE A 55 6.05 -2.37 8.36
C ILE A 55 7.11 -2.98 7.45
N ASP A 56 8.37 -2.65 7.68
CA ASP A 56 9.48 -3.32 7.00
C ASP A 56 9.70 -4.72 7.59
N THR A 57 9.91 -5.72 6.74
CA THR A 57 10.14 -7.10 7.17
C THR A 57 11.49 -7.25 7.90
N GLN A 58 12.52 -6.52 7.45
CA GLN A 58 13.88 -6.64 7.99
C GLN A 58 14.03 -5.85 9.29
N GLU A 59 13.69 -4.55 9.25
CA GLU A 59 13.84 -3.68 10.41
C GLU A 59 12.75 -3.85 11.47
N LYS A 60 11.62 -4.48 11.12
CA LYS A 60 10.40 -4.60 11.95
C LYS A 60 9.87 -3.24 12.45
N LYS A 61 10.17 -2.15 11.72
CA LYS A 61 9.74 -0.78 12.02
C LYS A 61 8.58 -0.35 11.13
N VAL A 62 7.69 0.48 11.68
CA VAL A 62 6.63 1.13 10.92
C VAL A 62 7.24 2.22 10.04
N LYS A 63 6.98 2.16 8.74
CA LYS A 63 7.47 3.15 7.78
C LYS A 63 6.41 4.20 7.46
N THR A 64 5.17 3.75 7.24
CA THR A 64 4.04 4.64 6.98
C THR A 64 2.76 4.10 7.59
N SER A 65 1.84 5.02 7.87
CA SER A 65 0.49 4.69 8.27
C SER A 65 -0.49 5.66 7.62
N CYS A 66 -1.67 5.16 7.24
CA CYS A 66 -2.77 5.96 6.73
C CYS A 66 -4.08 5.40 7.27
N SER A 67 -5.11 6.25 7.32
CA SER A 67 -6.46 5.85 7.70
C SER A 67 -7.46 6.42 6.70
N LEU A 68 -8.71 5.96 6.75
CA LEU A 68 -9.79 6.39 5.85
C LEU A 68 -10.09 7.90 5.82
N ARG A 69 -9.52 8.72 6.71
CA ARG A 69 -9.65 10.19 6.68
C ARG A 69 -8.64 10.86 5.74
N VAL A 70 -7.66 10.11 5.26
CA VAL A 70 -6.60 10.57 4.34
C VAL A 70 -6.68 9.69 3.08
N PRO A 71 -7.03 10.24 1.90
CA PRO A 71 -7.17 11.67 1.57
C PRO A 71 -8.47 12.31 2.09
N VAL A 72 -8.50 13.64 2.18
CA VAL A 72 -9.70 14.41 2.49
C VAL A 72 -10.64 14.30 1.28
N TYR A 73 -11.91 13.98 1.54
CA TYR A 73 -12.94 13.89 0.50
C TYR A 73 -13.73 15.20 0.51
N GLU A 74 -13.73 15.89 -0.61
CA GLU A 74 -14.60 17.04 -0.84
C GLU A 74 -15.76 16.56 -1.71
N ASN A 75 -16.97 16.69 -1.17
CA ASN A 75 -18.21 16.34 -1.85
C ASN A 75 -19.07 17.61 -1.93
N GLU A 76 -19.56 17.93 -3.13
CA GLU A 76 -20.40 19.12 -3.39
C GLU A 76 -21.60 19.22 -2.42
N TYR A 77 -22.22 18.08 -2.11
CA TYR A 77 -23.44 18.01 -1.30
C TYR A 77 -23.22 17.48 0.13
N ASN A 78 -21.97 17.42 0.60
CA ASN A 78 -21.60 16.83 1.90
C ASN A 78 -22.19 15.41 2.11
N GLU A 79 -22.33 14.67 1.01
CA GLU A 79 -22.87 13.32 1.02
C GLU A 79 -21.89 12.34 1.66
N ARG A 80 -22.43 11.30 2.31
CA ARG A 80 -21.58 10.23 2.84
C ARG A 80 -21.15 9.29 1.72
N GLU A 81 -19.91 9.47 1.29
CA GLU A 81 -19.25 8.53 0.38
C GLU A 81 -19.35 7.07 0.82
N ASN A 82 -19.46 6.18 -0.17
CA ASN A 82 -19.48 4.75 0.07
C ASN A 82 -18.15 4.31 0.71
N LEU A 83 -18.23 3.51 1.77
CA LEU A 83 -17.06 3.05 2.51
C LEU A 83 -16.08 2.24 1.63
N TYR A 84 -16.59 1.57 0.60
CA TYR A 84 -15.76 0.85 -0.37
C TYR A 84 -14.99 1.79 -1.32
N THR A 85 -15.62 2.86 -1.83
CA THR A 85 -14.95 3.84 -2.73
C THR A 85 -13.83 4.56 -1.98
N ARG A 86 -14.10 4.96 -0.74
CA ARG A 86 -13.08 5.51 0.16
C ARG A 86 -11.94 4.53 0.44
N GLY A 87 -12.26 3.24 0.60
CA GLY A 87 -11.26 2.19 0.74
C GLY A 87 -10.36 2.05 -0.49
N LEU A 88 -10.95 2.15 -1.69
CA LEU A 88 -10.22 2.11 -2.96
C LEU A 88 -9.20 3.26 -3.05
N LEU A 89 -9.64 4.48 -2.73
CA LEU A 89 -8.80 5.68 -2.76
C LEU A 89 -7.69 5.64 -1.71
N LEU A 90 -8.00 5.20 -0.49
CA LEU A 90 -7.00 4.93 0.54
C LEU A 90 -5.95 3.92 0.08
N GLY A 91 -6.38 2.82 -0.54
CA GLY A 91 -5.47 1.80 -1.08
C GLY A 91 -4.57 2.36 -2.19
N SER A 92 -5.12 3.18 -3.08
CA SER A 92 -4.35 3.87 -4.12
C SER A 92 -3.28 4.79 -3.54
N LEU A 93 -3.66 5.71 -2.65
CA LEU A 93 -2.74 6.67 -2.02
C LEU A 93 -1.67 5.97 -1.18
N PHE A 94 -2.05 4.90 -0.49
CA PHE A 94 -1.11 4.11 0.30
C PHE A 94 -0.13 3.32 -0.57
N GLY A 95 -0.60 2.77 -1.68
CA GLY A 95 0.24 2.12 -2.69
C GLY A 95 1.29 3.07 -3.26
N ASP A 96 0.88 4.29 -3.64
CA ASP A 96 1.80 5.31 -4.13
C ASP A 96 2.89 5.64 -3.10
N LYS A 97 2.51 5.87 -1.83
CA LYS A 97 3.48 6.10 -0.75
C LYS A 97 4.44 4.92 -0.54
N ALA A 98 3.95 3.69 -0.67
CA ALA A 98 4.77 2.50 -0.47
C ALA A 98 5.78 2.31 -1.62
N LEU A 99 5.37 2.60 -2.86
CA LEU A 99 6.23 2.59 -4.03
C LEU A 99 7.30 3.70 -3.95
N MET A 100 6.94 4.90 -3.50
CA MET A 100 7.89 6.00 -3.26
C MET A 100 8.99 5.63 -2.25
N LEU A 101 8.69 4.76 -1.29
CA LEU A 101 9.66 4.25 -0.31
C LEU A 101 10.51 3.08 -0.84
N GLY A 102 10.23 2.61 -2.06
CA GLY A 102 10.96 1.55 -2.74
C GLY A 102 10.53 0.14 -2.37
N TYR A 103 9.32 -0.06 -1.81
CA TYR A 103 8.79 -1.39 -1.54
C TYR A 103 8.10 -1.97 -2.78
N THR A 104 8.46 -3.20 -3.15
CA THR A 104 7.99 -3.88 -4.36
C THR A 104 7.04 -5.03 -4.04
N GLU A 105 7.36 -5.83 -3.02
CA GLU A 105 6.59 -6.99 -2.59
C GLU A 105 5.93 -6.77 -1.23
N PHE A 106 4.68 -7.20 -1.09
CA PHE A 106 3.92 -7.01 0.14
C PHE A 106 3.18 -8.25 0.60
N MET A 107 3.31 -8.54 1.90
CA MET A 107 2.48 -9.49 2.62
C MET A 107 1.37 -8.74 3.36
N ILE A 108 0.11 -9.06 3.08
CA ILE A 108 -1.03 -8.37 3.65
C ILE A 108 -1.61 -9.21 4.79
N TYR A 109 -1.70 -8.61 5.98
CA TYR A 109 -2.40 -9.18 7.12
C TYR A 109 -3.69 -8.40 7.38
N LEU A 110 -4.81 -9.08 7.19
CA LEU A 110 -6.13 -8.56 7.50
C LEU A 110 -6.43 -8.84 8.98
N GLY A 111 -6.47 -7.76 9.76
CA GLY A 111 -6.85 -7.78 11.17
C GLY A 111 -8.36 -7.98 11.37
N SER A 112 -8.74 -8.08 12.65
CA SER A 112 -10.11 -8.38 13.04
C SER A 112 -11.07 -7.22 12.76
N GLY A 113 -12.23 -7.57 12.18
CA GLY A 113 -13.34 -6.67 11.87
C GLY A 113 -13.74 -6.73 10.38
N ILE A 114 -15.02 -6.97 10.11
CA ILE A 114 -15.56 -6.98 8.75
C ILE A 114 -16.00 -5.55 8.38
N ASN A 115 -15.48 -5.02 7.28
CA ASN A 115 -15.84 -3.70 6.76
C ASN A 115 -15.72 -3.73 5.22
N LYS A 116 -16.68 -3.12 4.50
CA LYS A 116 -16.62 -2.96 3.03
C LYS A 116 -15.35 -2.23 2.57
N GLY A 117 -14.86 -1.27 3.34
CA GLY A 117 -13.63 -0.51 3.05
C GLY A 117 -12.36 -1.38 3.04
N ARG A 118 -12.31 -2.46 3.82
CA ARG A 118 -11.19 -3.42 3.83
C ARG A 118 -10.95 -4.02 2.43
N ARG A 119 -12.04 -4.46 1.79
CA ARG A 119 -12.00 -4.99 0.41
C ARG A 119 -11.59 -3.92 -0.59
N GLY A 120 -12.06 -2.68 -0.38
CA GLY A 120 -11.67 -1.52 -1.17
C GLY A 120 -10.16 -1.28 -1.16
N VAL A 121 -9.53 -1.29 0.03
CA VAL A 121 -8.08 -1.08 0.19
C VAL A 121 -7.27 -2.13 -0.56
N VAL A 122 -7.58 -3.41 -0.35
CA VAL A 122 -6.86 -4.51 -1.03
C VAL A 122 -6.96 -4.38 -2.55
N ARG A 123 -8.14 -4.01 -3.06
CA ARG A 123 -8.32 -3.79 -4.50
C ARG A 123 -7.59 -2.53 -4.99
N GLY A 124 -7.56 -1.46 -4.19
CA GLY A 124 -6.80 -0.24 -4.50
C GLY A 124 -5.31 -0.50 -4.62
N LEU A 125 -4.74 -1.27 -3.69
CA LEU A 125 -3.34 -1.71 -3.73
C LEU A 125 -3.03 -2.55 -4.97
N SER A 126 -3.89 -3.53 -5.28
CA SER A 126 -3.73 -4.37 -6.47
C SER A 126 -3.77 -3.55 -7.76
N LYS A 127 -4.64 -2.53 -7.86
CA LYS A 127 -4.71 -1.63 -9.03
C LYS A 127 -3.45 -0.78 -9.24
N LYS A 128 -2.70 -0.48 -8.17
CA LYS A 128 -1.46 0.30 -8.24
C LYS A 128 -0.23 -0.49 -8.71
N GLY A 129 -0.39 -1.78 -9.03
CA GLY A 129 0.73 -2.61 -9.49
C GLY A 129 1.61 -3.12 -8.35
N VAL A 130 1.13 -3.04 -7.11
CA VAL A 130 1.81 -3.59 -5.95
C VAL A 130 1.76 -5.11 -5.98
N LYS A 131 2.92 -5.80 -5.91
CA LYS A 131 2.98 -7.27 -5.92
C LYS A 131 2.57 -7.82 -4.55
N ILE A 132 1.35 -8.33 -4.45
CA ILE A 132 0.82 -8.97 -3.25
C ILE A 132 1.24 -10.44 -3.25
N THR A 133 2.15 -10.83 -2.36
CA THR A 133 2.68 -12.21 -2.30
C THR A 133 1.83 -13.11 -1.41
N PHE A 134 1.27 -12.55 -0.34
CA PHE A 134 0.53 -13.31 0.66
C PHE A 134 -0.62 -12.48 1.20
N LEU A 135 -1.79 -13.12 1.38
CA LEU A 135 -2.96 -12.51 1.99
C LEU A 135 -3.46 -13.41 3.12
N TYR A 136 -3.31 -12.94 4.35
CA TYR A 136 -3.75 -13.65 5.54
C TYR A 136 -4.92 -12.98 6.22
N LEU A 137 -5.94 -13.77 6.58
CA LEU A 137 -7.08 -13.31 7.36
C LEU A 137 -6.97 -13.86 8.80
N GLY A 138 -6.56 -13.00 9.73
CA GLY A 138 -6.45 -13.35 11.15
C GLY A 138 -7.64 -12.83 11.96
N THR A 139 -8.63 -13.68 12.22
CA THR A 139 -9.68 -13.39 13.21
C THR A 139 -9.20 -13.78 14.61
N ARG A 140 -9.05 -12.80 15.50
CA ARG A 140 -8.70 -13.05 16.91
C ARG A 140 -9.97 -13.44 17.66
N TYR A 141 -10.28 -14.73 17.70
CA TYR A 141 -11.36 -15.26 18.54
C TYR A 141 -10.76 -15.77 19.86
N PRO A 142 -11.19 -15.27 21.03
CA PRO A 142 -10.73 -15.84 22.30
C PRO A 142 -11.47 -17.15 22.55
N HIS A 143 -10.74 -18.21 22.96
CA HIS A 143 -11.36 -19.49 23.31
C HIS A 143 -12.32 -19.35 24.51
N ASN A 144 -11.94 -18.55 25.52
CA ASN A 144 -12.78 -18.14 26.66
C ASN A 144 -12.39 -16.71 27.09
N GLY A 145 -12.87 -15.70 26.35
CA GLY A 145 -12.51 -14.31 26.58
C GLY A 145 -13.21 -13.67 27.79
N CYS A 146 -12.74 -12.50 28.21
CA CYS A 146 -13.41 -11.68 29.22
C CYS A 146 -14.87 -11.38 28.82
N ARG A 147 -15.72 -11.13 29.83
CA ARG A 147 -17.11 -10.71 29.62
C ARG A 147 -17.16 -9.48 28.66
N PRO A 148 -18.00 -9.51 27.61
CA PRO A 148 -18.11 -8.37 26.70
C PRO A 148 -18.65 -7.13 27.41
N VAL A 149 -18.32 -5.95 26.86
CA VAL A 149 -18.72 -4.65 27.42
C VAL A 149 -20.24 -4.62 27.64
N LYS A 150 -20.65 -4.23 28.86
CA LYS A 150 -22.06 -4.14 29.25
C LYS A 150 -22.79 -3.20 28.29
N VAL A 151 -23.72 -3.76 27.52
CA VAL A 151 -24.58 -2.98 26.63
C VAL A 151 -25.46 -2.06 27.49
N ARG A 152 -25.58 -0.78 27.11
CA ARG A 152 -26.52 0.13 27.76
C ARG A 152 -27.92 -0.48 27.70
N ARG A 153 -28.59 -0.62 28.85
CA ARG A 153 -29.99 -1.06 28.90
C ARG A 153 -30.80 -0.07 28.05
N LYS A 154 -31.26 -0.51 26.87
CA LYS A 154 -32.22 0.27 26.09
C LYS A 154 -33.47 0.34 26.96
N LYS A 155 -33.93 1.55 27.32
CA LYS A 155 -35.31 1.69 27.78
C LYS A 155 -36.16 1.19 26.62
N PHE A 156 -36.85 0.06 26.77
CA PHE A 156 -37.95 -0.23 25.87
C PHE A 156 -38.85 1.00 25.96
N ARG A 157 -39.05 1.71 24.84
CA ARG A 157 -40.08 2.73 24.80
C ARG A 157 -41.40 1.97 24.89
N THR A 158 -41.90 1.76 26.10
CA THR A 158 -43.27 1.36 26.38
C THR A 158 -44.21 2.53 26.06
N LYS A 159 -44.15 3.06 24.84
CA LYS A 159 -45.35 3.71 24.30
C LYS A 159 -46.17 2.54 23.76
N SER A 160 -47.35 2.33 24.33
CA SER A 160 -48.34 1.49 23.66
C SER A 160 -48.46 2.02 22.24
N LYS A 161 -48.33 1.14 21.25
CA LYS A 161 -48.80 1.46 19.90
C LYS A 161 -50.32 1.54 20.02
N ILE A 162 -50.83 2.71 20.37
CA ILE A 162 -52.24 3.01 20.15
C ILE A 162 -52.35 3.12 18.64
N PHE A 163 -52.69 2.00 18.00
CA PHE A 163 -53.22 2.02 16.65
C PHE A 163 -54.58 2.73 16.76
N ARG A 164 -54.66 3.93 16.19
CA ARG A 164 -55.91 4.54 15.77
C ARG A 164 -56.01 4.34 14.27
#